data_AF-A0A1F7D6V8-F1
#
_entry.id   AF-A0A1F7D6V8-F1
#
_cell.length_a   1.000
_cell.length_b   1.000
_cell.length_c   1.000
_cell.angle_alpha   90.00
_cell.angle_beta   90.00
_cell.angle_gamma   90.00
#
_symmetry.space_group_name_H-M   'P 1'
#
loop_
_entity.id
_entity.type
_entity.pdbx_description
1 polymer ?
#
loop_
_entity_poly.entity_id
_entity_poly.type
_entity_poly.pdbx_seq_one_letter_code
_entity_poly.pdbx_strand_id
1 'polypeptide(L)'
;MSTAILERPHISDGSQTDAQAEQDIRIGPYLVTDRKLIRRAAMDLMQRCLLRGIEIPSEISTALCLHEQNQHAMGMEEALLAMPDLQDRRAIICQMVHAIIRL
;
A
#
# COMPACT_ATOMS: atom_id res chain seq x y z
N MET A 1 -8.18 54.05 -42.33
CA MET A 1 -9.02 52.90 -41.96
C MET A 1 -8.25 51.64 -42.31
N SER A 2 -7.73 50.93 -41.31
CA SER A 2 -7.27 49.54 -41.38
C SER A 2 -7.07 49.04 -39.95
N THR A 3 -8.05 48.30 -39.44
CA THR A 3 -7.97 47.59 -38.16
C THR A 3 -7.38 46.20 -38.43
N ALA A 4 -6.18 45.94 -37.90
CA ALA A 4 -5.65 44.58 -37.83
C ALA A 4 -6.43 43.81 -36.75
N ILE A 5 -7.22 42.84 -37.18
CA ILE A 5 -7.92 41.90 -36.29
C ILE A 5 -6.89 40.83 -35.91
N LEU A 6 -6.47 40.86 -34.65
CA LEU A 6 -5.59 39.86 -34.05
C LEU A 6 -6.44 38.63 -33.71
N GLU A 7 -6.57 37.69 -34.65
CA GLU A 7 -7.21 36.39 -34.39
C GLU A 7 -6.31 35.55 -33.47
N ARG A 8 -6.75 35.40 -32.20
CA ARG A 8 -6.49 34.20 -31.41
C ARG A 8 -7.76 33.35 -31.51
N PRO A 9 -7.67 32.11 -32.01
CA PRO A 9 -7.76 31.00 -31.05
C PRO A 9 -6.95 29.79 -31.50
N HIS A 10 -5.87 29.45 -30.79
CA HIS A 10 -5.42 28.06 -30.75
C HIS A 10 -5.98 27.43 -29.49
N ILE A 11 -7.19 26.89 -29.65
CA ILE A 11 -7.64 25.76 -28.85
C ILE A 11 -6.77 24.60 -29.31
N SER A 12 -5.80 24.22 -28.49
CA SER A 12 -5.36 22.85 -28.41
C SER A 12 -5.58 22.44 -26.97
N ASP A 13 -6.79 21.91 -26.74
CA ASP A 13 -7.01 20.75 -25.89
C ASP A 13 -5.97 19.68 -26.25
N GLY A 14 -4.77 19.86 -25.71
CA GLY A 14 -3.86 18.75 -25.47
C GLY A 14 -4.44 18.05 -24.27
N SER A 15 -5.42 17.17 -24.51
CA SER A 15 -5.90 16.21 -23.53
C SER A 15 -4.73 15.76 -22.70
N GLN A 16 -4.78 16.06 -21.41
CA GLN A 16 -4.04 15.36 -20.39
C GLN A 16 -4.20 13.90 -20.75
N THR A 17 -3.13 13.29 -21.26
CA THR A 17 -3.08 11.84 -21.35
C THR A 17 -3.28 11.41 -19.91
N ASP A 18 -4.48 10.89 -19.62
CA ASP A 18 -4.80 10.05 -18.47
C ASP A 18 -3.88 8.82 -18.55
N ALA A 19 -2.56 9.03 -18.46
CA ALA A 19 -1.66 8.07 -17.90
C ALA A 19 -2.12 8.02 -16.44
N GLN A 20 -3.01 7.05 -16.17
CA GLN A 20 -3.48 6.68 -14.85
C GLN A 20 -2.41 7.06 -13.83
N ALA A 21 -2.64 8.14 -13.09
CA ALA A 21 -1.87 8.39 -11.90
C ALA A 21 -2.22 7.21 -11.00
N GLU A 22 -1.42 6.14 -11.04
CA GLU A 22 -1.40 5.12 -10.01
C GLU A 22 -1.34 5.92 -8.72
N GLN A 23 -2.45 5.97 -8.00
CA GLN A 23 -2.54 6.80 -6.81
C GLN A 23 -1.48 6.27 -5.86
N ASP A 24 -0.46 7.09 -5.61
CA ASP A 24 0.59 6.81 -4.64
C ASP A 24 -0.06 6.66 -3.26
N ILE A 25 -0.48 5.45 -2.91
CA ILE A 25 -1.07 5.16 -1.61
C ILE A 25 0.05 5.07 -0.58
N ARG A 26 -0.06 5.86 0.49
CA ARG A 26 1.01 6.06 1.47
C ARG A 26 0.59 5.81 2.91
N ILE A 27 1.57 5.45 3.72
CA ILE A 27 1.52 5.41 5.19
C ILE A 27 2.65 6.31 5.69
N GLY A 28 2.30 7.54 6.09
CA GLY A 28 3.28 8.58 6.37
C GLY A 28 4.16 8.84 5.14
N PRO A 29 5.50 8.76 5.25
CA PRO A 29 6.40 8.96 4.10
C PRO A 29 6.52 7.73 3.19
N TYR A 30 6.02 6.56 3.60
CA TYR A 30 6.26 5.30 2.91
C TYR A 30 5.15 4.94 1.92
N LEU A 31 5.52 4.43 0.75
CA LEU A 31 4.57 3.85 -0.20
C LEU A 31 4.13 2.46 0.26
N VAL A 32 2.86 2.12 0.05
CA VAL A 32 2.35 0.76 0.36
C VAL A 32 2.83 -0.30 -0.63
N THR A 33 3.51 0.11 -1.70
CA THR A 33 4.24 -0.76 -2.62
C THR A 33 5.71 -0.94 -2.21
N ASP A 34 6.19 -0.20 -1.20
CA ASP A 34 7.57 -0.33 -0.72
C ASP A 34 7.76 -1.68 -0.02
N ARG A 35 8.46 -2.57 -0.71
CA ARG A 35 8.81 -3.90 -0.22
C ARG A 35 9.57 -3.87 1.11
N LYS A 36 10.40 -2.85 1.36
CA LYS A 36 11.15 -2.73 2.62
C LYS A 36 10.23 -2.43 3.80
N LEU A 37 9.25 -1.54 3.61
CA LEU A 37 8.21 -1.27 4.61
C LEU A 37 7.43 -2.55 4.94
N ILE A 38 6.92 -3.22 3.90
CA ILE A 38 6.12 -4.44 4.04
C ILE A 38 6.89 -5.51 4.81
N ARG A 39 8.11 -5.82 4.37
CA ARG A 39 8.97 -6.80 5.03
C ARG A 39 9.24 -6.42 6.47
N ARG A 40 9.53 -5.15 6.75
CA ARG A 40 9.81 -4.68 8.11
C ARG A 40 8.61 -4.88 9.04
N ALA A 41 7.42 -4.48 8.60
CA ALA A 41 6.19 -4.68 9.37
C ALA A 41 5.92 -6.17 9.61
N ALA A 42 6.08 -7.02 8.60
CA ALA A 42 5.89 -8.47 8.72
C ALA A 42 6.87 -9.11 9.72
N MET A 43 8.15 -8.75 9.63
CA MET A 43 9.18 -9.24 10.56
C MET A 43 8.94 -8.76 11.99
N ASP A 44 8.68 -7.47 12.20
CA ASP A 44 8.48 -6.91 13.54
C ASP A 44 7.23 -7.51 14.20
N LEU A 45 6.14 -7.71 13.45
CA LEU A 45 4.93 -8.36 13.97
C LEU A 45 5.20 -9.82 14.37
N MET A 46 5.81 -10.60 13.47
CA MET A 46 6.16 -12.00 13.75
C MET A 46 7.07 -12.11 14.97
N GLN A 47 8.09 -11.27 15.06
CA GLN A 47 9.04 -11.27 16.17
C GLN A 47 8.35 -10.97 17.51
N ARG A 48 7.46 -9.97 17.57
CA ARG A 48 6.73 -9.65 18.82
C ARG A 48 5.76 -10.75 19.21
N CYS A 49 5.07 -11.37 18.25
CA CYS A 49 4.18 -12.49 18.53
C CYS A 49 4.96 -13.69 19.09
N LEU A 50 6.09 -14.03 18.46
CA LEU A 50 6.98 -15.10 18.91
C LEU A 50 7.52 -14.86 20.33
N LEU A 51 7.98 -13.64 20.62
CA LEU A 51 8.51 -13.30 21.95
C LEU A 51 7.46 -13.39 23.06
N ARG A 52 6.18 -13.19 22.72
CA ARG A 52 5.06 -13.29 23.67
C ARG A 52 4.39 -14.66 23.69
N GLY A 53 4.80 -15.59 22.82
CA GLY A 53 4.16 -16.90 22.69
C GLY A 53 2.70 -16.82 22.24
N ILE A 54 2.37 -15.83 21.39
CA ILE A 54 1.03 -15.65 20.83
C ILE A 54 1.05 -15.82 19.32
N GLU A 55 -0.11 -16.08 18.75
CA GLU A 55 -0.32 -16.17 17.31
C GLU A 55 -0.42 -14.78 16.67
N ILE A 56 -0.24 -14.72 15.34
CA ILE A 56 -0.52 -13.51 14.57
C ILE A 56 -2.02 -13.17 14.72
N PRO A 57 -2.40 -11.89 14.94
CA PRO A 57 -3.80 -11.50 15.07
C PRO A 57 -4.66 -12.03 13.93
N SER A 58 -5.81 -12.62 14.27
CA SER A 58 -6.70 -13.30 13.34
C SER A 58 -7.21 -12.39 12.21
N GLU A 59 -7.33 -11.10 12.47
CA GLU A 59 -7.74 -10.09 11.50
C GLU A 59 -6.71 -9.97 10.36
N ILE A 60 -5.43 -10.05 10.70
CA ILE A 60 -4.33 -9.96 9.73
C ILE A 60 -4.19 -11.29 8.98
N SER A 61 -4.21 -12.42 9.69
CA SER A 61 -4.06 -13.73 9.04
C SER A 61 -5.24 -14.06 8.12
N THR A 62 -6.46 -13.68 8.50
CA THR A 62 -7.65 -13.83 7.65
C THR A 62 -7.60 -12.90 6.45
N ALA A 63 -7.27 -11.62 6.64
CA ALA A 63 -7.21 -10.64 5.55
C ALA A 63 -6.13 -10.98 4.52
N LEU A 64 -5.05 -11.63 4.94
CA LEU A 64 -3.97 -12.11 4.07
C LEU A 64 -4.17 -13.55 3.58
N CYS A 65 -5.28 -14.20 3.92
CA CYS A 65 -5.55 -15.61 3.59
C CYS A 65 -4.39 -16.54 3.96
N LEU A 66 -3.72 -16.31 5.10
CA LEU A 66 -2.57 -17.10 5.52
C LEU A 66 -3.01 -18.43 6.10
N HIS A 67 -2.66 -19.52 5.42
CA HIS A 67 -2.69 -20.86 6.01
C HIS A 67 -1.65 -20.98 7.13
N GLU A 68 -1.82 -21.93 8.06
CA GLU A 68 -0.92 -22.13 9.23
C GLU A 68 0.57 -22.14 8.85
N GLN A 69 0.91 -22.73 7.70
CA GLN A 69 2.29 -22.83 7.20
C GLN A 69 2.87 -21.49 6.71
N ASN A 70 2.02 -20.52 6.40
CA ASN A 70 2.40 -19.22 5.84
C ASN A 70 2.34 -18.07 6.85
N GLN A 71 2.03 -18.34 8.12
CA GLN A 71 2.01 -17.34 9.21
C GLN A 71 3.42 -16.93 9.67
N HIS A 72 4.22 -16.49 8.71
CA HIS A 72 5.61 -16.08 8.87
C HIS A 72 5.87 -14.82 8.04
N ALA A 73 6.96 -14.12 8.34
CA ALA A 73 7.24 -12.80 7.76
C ALA A 73 7.26 -12.80 6.22
N MET A 74 7.83 -13.84 5.60
CA MET A 74 7.91 -13.96 4.15
C MET A 74 6.54 -14.20 3.52
N GLY A 75 5.72 -15.09 4.10
CA GLY A 75 4.35 -15.32 3.63
C GLY A 75 3.45 -14.09 3.78
N MET A 76 3.59 -13.33 4.87
CA MET A 76 2.89 -12.04 5.04
C MET A 76 3.32 -11.01 3.98
N GLU A 77 4.63 -10.92 3.68
CA GLU A 77 5.18 -10.03 2.65
C GLU A 77 4.62 -10.38 1.26
N GLU A 78 4.65 -11.66 0.90
CA GLU A 78 4.15 -12.16 -0.38
C GLU A 78 2.65 -11.93 -0.53
N ALA A 79 1.86 -12.24 0.51
CA ALA A 79 0.42 -12.00 0.51
C ALA A 79 0.09 -10.51 0.30
N LEU A 80 0.77 -9.60 1.00
CA LEU A 80 0.58 -8.16 0.84
C LEU A 80 0.96 -7.68 -0.56
N LEU A 81 2.08 -8.15 -1.11
CA LEU A 81 2.52 -7.77 -2.46
C LEU A 81 1.60 -8.31 -3.55
N ALA A 82 0.95 -9.46 -3.33
CA ALA A 82 -0.02 -10.07 -4.24
C ALA A 82 -1.39 -9.37 -4.23
N MET A 83 -1.70 -8.52 -3.23
CA MET A 83 -2.98 -7.80 -3.17
C MET A 83 -3.09 -6.77 -4.31
N PRO A 84 -4.11 -6.85 -5.18
CA PRO A 84 -4.30 -5.88 -6.25
C PRO A 84 -4.81 -4.52 -5.73
N ASP A 85 -5.61 -4.53 -4.65
CA ASP A 85 -6.15 -3.31 -4.04
C ASP A 85 -5.14 -2.70 -3.07
N LEU A 86 -4.64 -1.50 -3.42
CA LEU A 86 -3.66 -0.77 -2.63
C LEU A 86 -4.27 -0.13 -1.36
N GLN A 87 -5.58 0.16 -1.32
CA GLN A 87 -6.26 0.66 -0.11
C GLN A 87 -6.43 -0.45 0.92
N ASP A 88 -6.82 -1.64 0.47
CA ASP A 88 -6.90 -2.81 1.36
C ASP A 88 -5.52 -3.17 1.89
N ARG A 89 -4.50 -3.18 1.02
CA ARG A 89 -3.11 -3.37 1.43
C ARG A 89 -2.68 -2.35 2.48
N ARG A 90 -3.02 -1.06 2.27
CA ARG A 90 -2.76 0.01 3.24
C ARG A 90 -3.41 -0.29 4.58
N ALA A 91 -4.69 -0.69 4.58
CA ALA A 91 -5.44 -0.99 5.78
C ALA A 91 -4.78 -2.13 6.57
N ILE A 92 -4.36 -3.21 5.90
CA ILE A 92 -3.68 -4.34 6.56
C ILE A 92 -2.31 -3.92 7.10
N ILE A 93 -1.49 -3.19 6.34
CA ILE A 93 -0.20 -2.70 6.86
C ILE A 93 -0.42 -1.82 8.10
N CYS A 94 -1.44 -0.95 8.12
CA CYS A 94 -1.80 -0.17 9.30
C CYS A 94 -2.23 -1.06 10.47
N GLN A 95 -3.02 -2.12 10.23
CA GLN A 95 -3.39 -3.08 11.27
C GLN A 95 -2.17 -3.80 11.85
N MET A 96 -1.21 -4.20 11.01
CA MET A 96 0.06 -4.78 11.46
C MET A 96 0.83 -3.80 12.35
N VAL A 97 0.95 -2.53 11.94
CA VAL A 97 1.62 -1.50 12.75
C VAL A 97 0.91 -1.28 14.08
N HIS A 98 -0.41 -1.23 14.10
CA HIS A 98 -1.17 -1.11 15.35
C HIS A 98 -1.00 -2.33 16.25
N ALA A 99 -1.02 -3.54 15.69
CA ALA A 99 -0.75 -4.76 16.43
C ALA A 99 0.66 -4.75 17.02
N ILE A 100 1.67 -4.34 16.24
CA ILE A 100 3.06 -4.18 16.71
C ILE A 100 3.11 -3.24 17.91
N ILE A 101 2.45 -2.07 17.87
CA ILE A 101 2.50 -1.10 18.99
C ILE A 101 1.81 -1.62 20.25
N ARG A 102 0.76 -2.43 20.10
CA ARG A 102 0.00 -3.02 21.21
C ARG A 102 0.72 -4.19 21.90
N LEU A 103 1.54 -4.93 21.13
CA LEU A 103 2.41 -6.02 21.59
C LEU A 103 3.79 -5.48 22.00
#